data_AF-X0TV73-F1
#
_entry.id   AF-X0TV73-F1
#
_cell.length_a   1.000
_cell.length_b   1.000
_cell.length_c   1.000
_cell.angle_alpha   90.00
_cell.angle_beta   90.00
_cell.angle_gamma   90.00
#
_symmetry.space_group_name_H-M   'P 1'
#
loop_
_entity.id
_entity.type
_entity.pdbx_description
1 polymer ?
#
loop_
_entity_poly.entity_id
_entity_poly.type
_entity_poly.pdbx_seq_one_letter_code
_entity_poly.pdbx_strand_id
1 'polypeptide(L)' 'RGKVPVTKQLPFDWHNTPNTRCLSLKDFDRFCEGLGVKVEKKIPLIKRCLSPARFAPNLFAEQVIYVTSKD' A
#
# COMPACT_ATOMS: atom_id res chain seq x y z
N ARG A 1 3.00 -13.13 -0.02
CA ARG A 1 2.12 -12.91 1.17
C ARG A 1 2.48 -11.57 1.84
N GLY A 2 1.51 -10.88 2.46
CA GLY A 2 1.66 -9.49 2.98
C GLY A 2 0.64 -8.48 2.42
N LYS A 3 -0.53 -8.96 2.00
CA LYS A 3 -1.69 -8.18 1.54
C LYS A 3 -2.80 -8.34 2.58
N VAL A 4 -3.76 -7.43 2.62
CA VAL A 4 -4.95 -7.60 3.45
C VAL A 4 -5.73 -8.83 2.94
N PRO A 5 -6.06 -9.78 3.82
CA PRO A 5 -6.77 -10.99 3.40
C PRO A 5 -8.25 -10.67 3.15
N VAL A 6 -8.77 -11.17 2.03
CA VAL A 6 -10.21 -11.20 1.78
C VAL A 6 -10.79 -12.43 2.48
N THR A 7 -11.63 -12.20 3.48
CA THR A 7 -12.25 -13.28 4.29
C THR A 7 -13.75 -13.03 4.42
N LYS A 8 -14.52 -13.99 4.97
CA LYS A 8 -15.95 -13.78 5.22
C LYS A 8 -16.23 -12.57 6.13
N GLN A 9 -15.29 -12.22 7.00
CA GLN A 9 -15.39 -11.08 7.93
C GLN A 9 -14.86 -9.76 7.32
N LEU A 10 -14.02 -9.85 6.29
CA LEU A 10 -13.51 -8.71 5.50
C LEU A 10 -13.72 -9.04 4.00
N PRO A 11 -14.97 -8.95 3.50
CA PRO A 11 -15.32 -9.47 2.18
C PRO A 11 -14.95 -8.52 1.03
N PHE A 12 -14.56 -7.29 1.34
CA PHE A 12 -14.29 -6.25 0.36
C PHE A 12 -12.79 -5.93 0.27
N ASP A 13 -12.34 -5.55 -0.92
CA ASP A 13 -11.05 -4.93 -1.10
C ASP A 13 -10.98 -3.58 -0.38
N TRP A 14 -9.78 -3.20 0.04
CA TRP A 14 -9.50 -1.99 0.81
C TRP A 14 -10.08 -0.70 0.22
N HIS A 15 -10.19 -0.62 -1.12
CA HIS A 15 -10.68 0.54 -1.85
C HIS A 15 -12.20 0.56 -2.00
N ASN A 16 -12.88 -0.59 -1.85
CA ASN A 16 -14.32 -0.76 -2.09
C ASN A 16 -15.17 -0.79 -0.80
N THR A 17 -14.55 -0.84 0.39
CA THR A 17 -15.28 -0.86 1.67
C THR A 17 -15.81 0.54 2.05
N PRO A 18 -17.07 0.66 2.53
CA PRO A 18 -17.65 1.96 2.93
C PRO A 18 -17.09 2.52 4.26
N ASN A 19 -16.61 1.68 5.19
CA ASN A 19 -16.26 2.14 6.55
C ASN A 19 -14.92 1.58 7.12
N THR A 20 -14.23 0.66 6.44
CA THR A 20 -12.97 0.08 6.96
C THR A 20 -11.90 0.04 5.89
N ARG A 21 -10.83 0.82 6.11
CA ARG A 21 -9.69 0.97 5.20
C ARG A 21 -8.48 0.24 5.79
N CYS A 22 -8.45 -1.08 5.70
CA CYS A 22 -7.21 -1.83 5.95
C CYS A 22 -6.42 -1.85 4.65
N LEU A 23 -5.27 -1.18 4.60
CA LEU A 23 -4.43 -1.07 3.41
C LEU A 23 -2.99 -1.49 3.75
N SER A 24 -2.44 -2.46 3.02
CA SER A 24 -1.00 -2.70 3.01
C SER A 24 -0.33 -1.99 1.83
N LEU A 25 0.98 -1.78 1.89
CA LEU A 25 1.72 -1.22 0.76
C LEU A 25 1.53 -2.04 -0.52
N LYS A 26 1.51 -3.37 -0.37
CA LYS A 26 1.32 -4.30 -1.50
C LYS A 26 -0.08 -4.26 -2.09
N ASP A 27 -1.08 -3.85 -1.32
CA ASP A 27 -2.45 -3.68 -1.83
C ASP A 27 -2.55 -2.44 -2.70
N PHE A 28 -1.84 -1.37 -2.32
CA PHE A 28 -1.77 -0.17 -3.15
C PHE A 28 -0.97 -0.42 -4.44
N ASP A 29 0.17 -1.13 -4.35
CA ASP A 29 0.95 -1.51 -5.54
C ASP A 29 0.07 -2.26 -6.57
N ARG A 30 -0.69 -3.27 -6.10
CA ARG A 30 -1.61 -4.04 -6.95
C ARG A 30 -2.73 -3.17 -7.52
N PHE A 31 -3.23 -2.21 -6.75
CA PHE A 31 -4.26 -1.31 -7.20
C PHE A 31 -3.76 -0.41 -8.34
N CYS A 32 -2.54 0.12 -8.24
CA CYS A 32 -1.91 0.86 -9.32
C CYS A 32 -1.73 0.00 -10.58
N GLU A 33 -1.24 -1.24 -10.44
CA GLU A 33 -1.12 -2.19 -11.55
C GLU A 33 -2.46 -2.43 -12.26
N GLY A 34 -3.54 -2.65 -11.51
CA GLY A 34 -4.87 -2.89 -12.07
C GLY A 34 -5.49 -1.67 -12.77
N LEU A 35 -5.08 -0.45 -12.38
CA LEU A 35 -5.53 0.80 -12.99
C LEU A 35 -4.67 1.28 -14.15
N GLY A 36 -3.58 0.58 -14.47
CA GLY A 36 -2.59 1.03 -15.44
C GLY A 36 -1.82 2.28 -14.99
N VAL A 37 -1.72 2.52 -13.68
CA VAL A 37 -0.98 3.64 -13.10
C VAL A 37 0.46 3.22 -12.88
N LYS A 38 1.41 4.00 -13.41
CA LYS A 38 2.84 3.75 -13.25
C LYS A 38 3.32 4.36 -11.93
N VAL A 39 4.02 3.58 -11.13
CA VAL A 39 4.65 4.03 -9.87
C VAL A 39 6.10 4.41 -10.17
N GLU A 40 6.39 5.70 -10.28
CA GLU A 40 7.73 6.23 -10.56
C GLU A 40 8.64 6.17 -9.32
N LYS A 41 8.08 6.43 -8.14
CA LYS A 41 8.84 6.43 -6.89
C LYS A 41 7.98 5.95 -5.73
N LYS A 42 8.61 5.16 -4.85
CA LYS A 42 8.03 4.69 -3.60
C LYS A 42 8.95 5.04 -2.44
N ILE A 43 8.45 5.81 -1.49
CA ILE A 43 9.22 6.29 -0.33
C ILE A 43 8.51 5.84 0.94
N PRO A 44 8.84 4.64 1.48
CA PRO A 44 8.29 4.18 2.75
C PRO A 44 8.94 4.93 3.92
N LEU A 45 8.13 5.49 4.80
CA LEU A 45 8.54 6.32 5.93
C LEU A 45 8.38 5.57 7.25
N ILE A 46 9.37 5.75 8.14
CA ILE A 46 9.37 5.22 9.51
C ILE A 46 9.33 6.44 10.43
N LYS A 47 8.40 6.53 11.39
CA LYS A 47 8.23 7.73 12.21
C LYS A 47 9.48 8.13 12.99
N ARG A 48 10.29 7.13 13.37
CA ARG A 48 11.51 7.31 14.17
C ARG A 48 12.79 7.43 13.35
N CYS A 49 12.73 7.34 12.02
CA CYS A 49 13.92 7.34 11.17
C CYS A 49 13.71 8.18 9.92
N LEU A 50 14.67 9.07 9.63
CA LEU A 50 14.69 9.85 8.40
C LEU A 50 15.03 9.00 7.16
N SER A 51 15.58 7.80 7.37
CA SER A 51 15.90 6.88 6.28
C SER A 51 14.67 6.05 5.89
N PRO A 52 14.42 5.84 4.59
CA PRO A 52 13.31 5.00 4.14
C PRO A 52 13.45 3.55 4.61
N ALA A 53 12.32 2.88 4.85
CA ALA A 53 12.32 1.45 5.17
C ALA A 53 12.81 0.62 3.97
N ARG A 54 14.08 0.20 3.99
CA ARG A 54 14.67 -0.63 2.93
C ARG A 54 14.38 -2.12 3.12
N PHE A 55 14.31 -2.58 4.37
CA PHE A 55 14.01 -3.97 4.69
C PHE A 55 12.53 -4.11 5.08
N ALA A 56 11.85 -5.12 4.51
CA ALA A 56 10.44 -5.44 4.73
C ALA A 56 9.51 -4.20 4.94
N PRO A 57 9.43 -3.27 3.96
CA PRO A 57 8.71 -2.00 4.12
C PRO A 57 7.23 -2.20 4.48
N ASN A 58 6.62 -3.30 4.05
CA ASN A 58 5.22 -3.62 4.36
C ASN A 58 4.97 -3.99 5.84
N LEU A 59 6.02 -4.17 6.63
CA LEU A 59 5.94 -4.45 8.07
C LEU A 59 6.40 -3.25 8.91
N PHE A 60 7.42 -2.53 8.43
CA PHE A 60 8.08 -1.47 9.21
C PHE A 60 7.67 -0.05 8.82
N ALA A 61 7.14 0.18 7.62
CA ALA A 61 6.72 1.51 7.20
C ALA A 61 5.35 1.82 7.80
N GLU A 62 5.26 2.93 8.52
CA GLU A 62 4.00 3.45 9.05
C GLU A 62 3.25 4.27 8.00
N GLN A 63 4.01 4.94 7.13
CA GLN A 63 3.50 5.79 6.07
C GLN A 63 4.31 5.57 4.79
N VAL A 64 3.78 6.02 3.66
CA VAL A 64 4.45 5.90 2.36
C VAL A 64 4.04 7.06 1.48
N ILE A 65 5.01 7.58 0.72
CA ILE A 65 4.75 8.55 -0.35
C ILE A 65 4.96 7.81 -1.68
N TYR A 66 3.95 7.86 -2.53
CA TYR A 66 4.03 7.37 -3.90
C TYR A 66 4.06 8.54 -4.87
N VAL A 67 4.98 8.46 -5.83
CA VAL A 67 4.95 9.32 -7.02
C VAL A 67 4.44 8.45 -8.14
N THR A 68 3.28 8.80 -8.68
CA THR A 68 2.58 8.04 -9.71
C THR A 68 2.34 8.90 -10.95
N SER A 69 2.46 8.29 -12.12
CA SER A 69 2.11 8.86 -13.41
C SER A 69 1.03 7.99 -14.06
N LYS A 70 0.15 8.62 -14.83
CA LYS A 70 -0.87 7.95 -15.62
C LYS A 70 -0.99 8.70 -16.93
N ASP A 71 -0.80 7.98 -18.04
CA ASP A 71 -1.00 8.50 -19.40
C ASP A 71 -2.50 8.68 -19.72
#